data_AF-A0A2V7YB62-F1
#
_entry.id   AF-A0A2V7YB62-F1
#
_cell.length_a   1.000
_cell.length_b   1.000
_cell.length_c   1.000
_cell.angle_alpha   90.00
_cell.angle_beta   90.00
_cell.angle_gamma   90.00
#
_symmetry.space_group_name_H-M   'P 1'
#
loop_
_entity.id
_entity.type
_entity.pdbx_description
1 polymer ?
#
loop_
_entity_poly.entity_id
_entity_poly.type
_entity_poly.pdbx_seq_one_letter_code
_entity_poly.pdbx_strand_id
1 'polypeptide(L)' 'MNGRLFVVENVPARVDLETGEQFFSPETVERLQEIIRGQEKPIRFLETPVFDYAA' A
#
# COMPACT_ATOMS: atom_id res chain seq x y z
N MET A 1 6.87 1.51 -13.52
CA MET A 1 5.72 2.02 -12.75
C MET A 1 5.84 3.53 -12.68
N ASN A 2 4.91 4.24 -13.32
CA ASN A 2 5.06 5.62 -13.79
C ASN A 2 4.79 6.68 -12.70
N GLY A 3 5.46 6.61 -11.56
CA GLY A 3 5.30 7.60 -10.47
C GLY A 3 3.90 7.62 -9.83
N ARG A 4 3.13 6.51 -9.92
CA ARG A 4 1.81 6.39 -9.29
C ARG A 4 1.94 5.98 -7.83
N LEU A 5 1.33 6.75 -6.93
CA LEU A 5 1.18 6.41 -5.52
C LEU A 5 -0.07 5.53 -5.33
N PHE A 6 0.07 4.42 -4.60
CA PHE A 6 -1.04 3.57 -4.19
C PHE A 6 -1.13 3.59 -2.67
N VAL A 7 -2.33 3.77 -2.14
CA VAL A 7 -2.63 3.64 -0.71
C VAL A 7 -3.56 2.45 -0.55
N VAL A 8 -3.11 1.44 0.19
CA VAL A 8 -3.91 0.26 0.52
C VAL A 8 -4.14 0.25 2.02
N GLU A 9 -5.41 0.25 2.41
CA GLU A 9 -5.82 0.32 3.81
C GLU A 9 -6.18 -1.06 4.34
N ASN A 10 -6.14 -1.22 5.66
CA ASN A 10 -6.52 -2.45 6.36
C ASN A 10 -5.77 -3.71 5.87
N VAL A 11 -4.49 -3.56 5.53
CA VAL A 11 -3.64 -4.69 5.15
C VAL A 11 -3.42 -5.57 6.39
N PRO A 12 -3.83 -6.86 6.37
CA PRO A 12 -3.64 -7.73 7.51
C PRO A 12 -2.15 -8.00 7.74
N ALA A 13 -1.71 -7.79 8.98
CA ALA A 13 -0.34 -8.03 9.39
C ALA A 13 -0.31 -8.68 10.77
N ARG A 14 0.64 -9.58 11.00
CA ARG A 14 1.03 -9.98 12.35
C ARG A 14 2.07 -8.99 12.84
N VAL A 15 1.84 -8.41 14.01
CA VAL A 15 2.74 -7.41 14.60
C VAL A 15 3.49 -8.04 15.77
N ASP A 16 4.80 -7.89 15.79
CA ASP A 16 5.60 -8.18 16.97
C ASP A 16 5.37 -7.10 18.04
N LEU A 17 5.00 -7.51 19.25
CA LEU A 17 4.57 -6.57 20.30
C LEU A 17 5.75 -5.85 20.97
N GLU A 18 6.97 -6.37 20.85
CA GLU A 18 8.16 -5.78 21.46
C GLU A 18 8.80 -4.74 20.54
N THR A 19 8.91 -5.07 19.25
CA THR A 19 9.61 -4.27 18.24
C THR A 19 8.70 -3.46 17.33
N GLY A 20 7.42 -3.87 17.20
CA GLY A 20 6.48 -3.32 16.22
C GLY A 20 6.69 -3.82 14.80
N GLU A 21 7.58 -4.80 14.57
CA GLU A 21 7.82 -5.37 13.24
C GLU A 21 6.54 -6.01 12.66
N GLN A 22 6.26 -5.72 11.40
CA GLN A 22 5.08 -6.19 10.68
C GLN A 22 5.44 -7.34 9.75
N PHE A 23 4.75 -8.47 9.91
CA PHE A 23 4.88 -9.65 9.06
C PHE A 23 3.61 -9.85 8.25
N PHE A 24 3.77 -9.98 6.93
CA PHE A 24 2.68 -10.22 5.99
C PHE A 24 2.73 -11.67 5.50
N SER A 25 1.55 -12.30 5.36
CA SER A 25 1.49 -13.64 4.76
C SER A 25 1.79 -13.59 3.26
N PRO A 26 2.28 -14.68 2.65
CA PRO A 26 2.46 -14.75 1.20
C PRO A 26 1.18 -14.37 0.41
N GLU A 27 0.02 -14.89 0.83
CA GLU A 27 -1.29 -14.56 0.25
C GLU A 27 -1.59 -13.05 0.31
N THR A 28 -1.28 -12.38 1.43
CA THR A 28 -1.47 -10.93 1.56
C THR A 28 -0.60 -10.19 0.54
N VAL A 29 0.65 -10.59 0.38
CA VAL A 29 1.59 -9.97 -0.57
C VAL A 29 1.14 -10.20 -2.01
N GLU A 30 0.67 -11.40 -2.35
CA GLU A 30 0.10 -11.70 -3.67
C GLU A 30 -1.11 -10.81 -3.98
N ARG A 31 -2.05 -10.70 -3.03
CA ARG A 31 -3.22 -9.83 -3.19
C ARG A 31 -2.86 -8.37 -3.40
N LEU A 32 -1.86 -7.85 -2.69
CA LEU A 32 -1.36 -6.48 -2.90
C LEU A 32 -0.83 -6.29 -4.32
N GLN A 33 -0.13 -7.30 -4.89
CA GLN A 33 0.35 -7.22 -6.27
C GLN A 33 -0.78 -7.21 -7.29
N GLU A 34 -1.85 -7.99 -7.08
CA GLU A 34 -3.04 -7.98 -7.95
C GLU A 34 -3.70 -6.60 -7.99
N ILE A 35 -3.89 -5.97 -6.82
CA ILE A 35 -4.45 -4.62 -6.68
C ILE A 35 -3.59 -3.62 -7.46
N ILE A 36 -2.27 -3.64 -7.27
CA ILE A 36 -1.34 -2.71 -7.94
C ILE A 36 -1.30 -2.94 -9.46
N ARG A 37 -1.48 -4.18 -9.92
CA ARG A 37 -1.58 -4.52 -11.35
C ARG A 37 -2.90 -4.06 -11.99
N GLY A 38 -3.82 -3.50 -11.20
CA GLY A 38 -5.07 -2.93 -11.68
C GLY A 38 -6.17 -3.97 -11.91
N GLN A 39 -6.07 -5.13 -11.24
CA GLN A 39 -7.12 -6.15 -11.30
C GLN A 39 -8.33 -5.80 -10.42
N GLU A 40 -8.24 -4.73 -9.62
CA GLU A 40 -9.30 -4.25 -8.75
C GLU A 40 -9.50 -2.73 -8.88
N LYS A 41 -10.75 -2.27 -8.73
CA LYS A 41 -11.09 -0.84 -8.71
C LYS A 41 -10.85 -0.28 -7.30
N PRO A 42 -10.20 0.89 -7.16
CA PRO A 42 -10.02 1.49 -5.85
C PRO A 42 -11.36 1.89 -5.23
N ILE A 43 -11.48 1.72 -3.91
CA ILE A 43 -12.67 2.13 -3.15
C ILE A 43 -12.88 3.64 -3.16
N ARG A 44 -11.79 4.40 -3.26
CA ARG A 44 -11.77 5.86 -3.46
C ARG A 44 -10.43 6.29 -4.03
N PHE A 45 -10.43 7.46 -4.67
CA PHE A 45 -9.21 8.17 -5.01
C PHE A 45 -8.93 9.23 -3.94
N LEU A 46 -7.64 9.48 -3.70
CA LEU A 46 -7.19 10.52 -2.78
C LEU A 46 -6.55 11.65 -3.59
N GLU A 47 -6.97 12.88 -3.33
CA GLU A 47 -6.26 14.07 -3.78
C GLU A 47 -5.32 14.51 -2.67
N THR A 48 -4.02 14.59 -2.95
CA THR A 48 -3.01 15.01 -1.98
C THR A 48 -2.10 16.05 -2.63
N PRO A 49 -1.82 17.18 -1.95
CA PRO A 49 -0.84 18.13 -2.45
C PRO A 49 0.54 17.46 -2.45
N VAL A 50 1.29 17.63 -3.54
CA VAL A 50 2.68 17.20 -3.66
C VAL A 50 3.52 18.46 -3.75
N PHE A 51 4.46 18.62 -2.83
CA PHE A 51 5.40 19.73 -2.81
C PHE A 51 6.77 19.22 -3.22
N ASP A 52 7.44 19.96 -4.10
CA ASP A 52 8.85 19.79 -4.34
C ASP A 52 9.62 20.69 -3.37
N TYR A 53 10.49 20.11 -2.55
CA TYR A 53 11.29 20.85 -1.57
C TYR A 53 12.54 21.48 -2.21
N ALA A 54 12.98 20.96 -3.36
CA ALA A 54 14.25 21.31 -3.98
C ALA A 54 14.12 22.05 -5.33
N ALA A 55 12.90 22.16 -5.88
CA ALA A 55 12.62 22.86 -7.14
C ALA A 55 12.30 24.35 -6.98
#